data_AF-A0A6P5TW77-F1
#
_entry.id   AF-A0A6P5TW77-F1
#
_cell.length_a   1.000
_cell.length_b   1.000
_cell.length_c   1.000
_cell.angle_alpha   90.00
_cell.angle_beta   90.00
_cell.angle_gamma   90.00
#
_symmetry.space_group_name_H-M   'P 1'
#
loop_
_entity.id
_entity.type
_entity.pdbx_description
1 polymer ?
#
loop_
_entity_poly.entity_id
_entity_poly.type
_entity_poly.pdbx_seq_one_letter_code
_entity_poly.pdbx_strand_id
1 'polypeptide(L)'
;MKLINIITTRAADGWNQECLIVTGILCLILHHSSNEVLIAPSKAIIFSTSLVSTINSTIHEACLKGPALVDHDEETSSGEVLIFVLLLNFFSLRSLHTVLPGIVDWKNFFDPPDRLQQISFIRIFCHDLCRLLHFGSPLVKLVASYCLLELFTRISDQRNRTGEELVCTMDYLMSVMAVLEGLIFYSDLRVAMNCGLCLSMILGWELPGMQGTIVITRNHWSRMIVEELAMSLAVPCLASKSFINLHKPAIHVAVTLLKLPKVPEWMRSVFDDSCISGIIQNLAANNLSTEIVLLFRALLNSEYLKAEQICSVNQLLQACRKQKYTDNSQDESAKEHKKKAVAILDDMGEVCEYLIHLMSSKSCLDRDSGGLNFGDKRLLEEIELFFKTSTVT
;
A
#
# COMPACT_ATOMS: atom_id res chain seq x y z
N MET A 1 6.56 24.36 -19.95
CA MET A 1 6.06 25.42 -19.06
C MET A 1 4.74 26.05 -19.50
N LYS A 2 4.42 26.24 -20.79
CA LYS A 2 3.11 26.79 -21.24
C LYS A 2 1.89 26.00 -20.72
N LEU A 3 2.01 24.67 -20.61
CA LEU A 3 0.97 23.79 -20.06
C LEU A 3 0.67 24.07 -18.59
N ILE A 4 1.69 24.27 -17.76
CA ILE A 4 1.52 24.54 -16.32
C ILE A 4 0.72 25.84 -16.12
N ASN A 5 0.95 26.85 -16.96
CA ASN A 5 0.21 28.11 -16.88
C ASN A 5 -1.29 27.91 -17.06
N ILE A 6 -1.75 26.93 -17.84
CA ILE A 6 -3.18 26.64 -18.04
C ILE A 6 -3.86 26.29 -16.71
N ILE A 7 -3.16 25.55 -15.85
CA ILE A 7 -3.62 25.19 -14.50
C ILE A 7 -3.52 26.41 -13.57
N THR A 8 -2.40 27.14 -13.61
CA THR A 8 -2.05 28.10 -12.55
C THR A 8 -2.58 29.52 -12.74
N THR A 9 -3.08 29.89 -13.93
CA THR A 9 -3.69 31.21 -14.15
C THR A 9 -5.16 31.30 -13.74
N ARG A 10 -5.74 30.20 -13.25
CA ARG A 10 -7.15 30.13 -12.86
C ARG A 10 -7.29 30.11 -11.34
N ALA A 11 -8.38 30.70 -10.84
CA ALA A 11 -8.72 30.62 -9.42
C ALA A 11 -8.94 29.15 -8.99
N ALA A 12 -8.91 28.87 -7.68
CA ALA A 12 -9.11 27.53 -7.12
C ALA A 12 -10.43 26.87 -7.61
N ASP A 13 -11.43 27.69 -7.91
CA ASP A 13 -12.77 27.31 -8.36
C ASP A 13 -12.86 27.19 -9.90
N GLY A 14 -11.76 27.47 -10.62
CA GLY A 14 -11.71 27.61 -12.07
C GLY A 14 -11.16 26.39 -12.82
N TRP A 15 -11.01 25.25 -12.15
CA TRP A 15 -10.61 24.00 -12.80
C TRP A 15 -11.69 23.58 -13.79
N ASN A 16 -11.31 23.44 -15.05
CA ASN A 16 -12.16 22.89 -16.09
C ASN A 16 -11.53 21.61 -16.66
N GLN A 17 -12.23 20.98 -17.60
CA GLN A 17 -11.78 19.79 -18.30
C GLN A 17 -10.37 19.93 -18.89
N GLU A 18 -10.03 21.11 -19.44
CA GLU A 18 -8.69 21.40 -19.96
C GLU A 18 -7.62 21.30 -18.86
N CYS A 19 -7.88 21.85 -17.67
CA CYS A 19 -6.96 21.72 -16.52
C CYS A 19 -6.73 20.25 -16.12
N LEU A 20 -7.78 19.42 -16.15
CA LEU A 20 -7.68 18.01 -15.79
C LEU A 20 -6.90 17.22 -16.85
N ILE A 21 -7.13 17.46 -18.14
CA ILE A 21 -6.35 16.87 -19.24
C ILE A 21 -4.88 17.24 -19.10
N VAL A 22 -4.58 18.52 -18.86
CA VAL A 22 -3.20 18.97 -18.64
C VAL A 22 -2.59 18.26 -17.44
N THR A 23 -3.33 18.14 -16.33
CA THR A 23 -2.88 17.41 -15.14
C THR A 23 -2.56 15.95 -15.46
N GLY A 24 -3.41 15.28 -16.24
CA GLY A 24 -3.15 13.93 -16.73
C GLY A 24 -1.87 13.84 -17.57
N ILE A 25 -1.63 14.81 -18.45
CA ILE A 25 -0.36 14.89 -19.22
C ILE A 25 0.84 15.05 -18.28
N LEU A 26 0.74 15.88 -17.25
CA LEU A 26 1.81 16.05 -16.25
C LEU A 26 2.07 14.73 -15.50
N CYS A 27 1.03 14.00 -15.12
CA CYS A 27 1.14 12.66 -14.52
C CYS A 27 1.92 11.70 -15.42
N LEU A 28 1.65 11.67 -16.72
CA LEU A 28 2.36 10.82 -17.69
C LEU A 28 3.83 11.22 -17.83
N ILE A 29 4.14 12.51 -17.88
CA ILE A 29 5.54 12.98 -17.91
C ILE A 29 6.30 12.49 -16.66
N LEU A 30 5.72 12.66 -15.48
CA LEU A 30 6.31 12.20 -14.22
C LEU A 30 6.46 10.68 -14.19
N HIS A 31 5.45 9.94 -14.66
CA HIS A 31 5.49 8.50 -14.77
C HIS A 31 6.66 8.00 -15.63
N HIS A 32 6.86 8.59 -16.81
CA HIS A 32 7.98 8.22 -17.69
C HIS A 32 9.34 8.57 -17.10
N SER A 33 9.43 9.58 -16.23
CA SER A 33 10.67 9.91 -15.53
C SER A 33 11.14 8.93 -14.49
N SER A 34 10.26 8.04 -14.01
CA SER A 34 10.67 6.89 -13.21
C SER A 34 11.52 5.88 -14.00
N ASN A 35 11.50 5.96 -15.33
CA ASN A 35 12.31 5.15 -16.24
C ASN A 35 13.45 5.99 -16.87
N GLU A 36 13.90 7.06 -16.20
CA GLU A 36 15.00 7.94 -16.64
C GLU A 36 14.72 8.75 -17.93
N VAL A 37 13.45 8.82 -18.35
CA VAL A 37 13.00 9.55 -19.55
C VAL A 37 12.25 10.83 -19.16
N LEU A 38 12.37 11.93 -19.90
CA LEU A 38 11.71 13.21 -19.57
C LEU A 38 12.09 13.83 -18.20
N ILE A 39 13.32 13.58 -17.71
CA ILE A 39 13.80 14.10 -16.42
C ILE A 39 13.74 15.64 -16.32
N ALA A 40 14.19 16.36 -17.36
CA ALA A 40 14.20 17.83 -17.33
C ALA A 40 12.77 18.43 -17.28
N PRO A 41 11.81 17.97 -18.10
CA PRO A 41 10.39 18.30 -17.92
C PRO A 41 9.85 17.99 -16.52
N SER A 42 10.17 16.83 -15.94
CA SER A 42 9.73 16.47 -14.59
C SER A 42 10.28 17.41 -13.52
N LYS A 43 11.55 17.83 -13.60
CA LYS A 43 12.10 18.86 -12.70
C LYS A 43 11.30 20.16 -12.77
N ALA A 44 10.98 20.61 -13.99
CA ALA A 44 10.20 21.82 -14.18
C ALA A 44 8.77 21.73 -13.61
N ILE A 45 8.16 20.53 -13.64
CA ILE A 45 6.85 20.28 -13.03
C ILE A 45 6.96 20.30 -11.50
N ILE A 46 7.86 19.51 -10.94
CA ILE A 46 8.04 19.30 -9.49
C ILE A 46 8.36 20.61 -8.76
N PHE A 47 9.20 21.48 -9.34
CA PHE A 47 9.61 22.75 -8.74
C PHE A 47 8.76 23.95 -9.15
N SER A 48 7.66 23.75 -9.86
CA SER A 48 6.78 24.85 -10.26
C SER A 48 6.05 25.42 -9.03
N THR A 49 6.51 26.58 -8.54
CA THR A 49 5.96 27.22 -7.34
C THR A 49 4.45 27.51 -7.45
N SER A 50 3.98 27.93 -8.63
CA SER A 50 2.57 28.19 -8.87
C SER A 50 1.73 26.91 -8.83
N LEU A 51 2.23 25.83 -9.43
CA LEU A 51 1.57 24.53 -9.41
C LEU A 51 1.54 23.94 -7.99
N VAL A 52 2.65 24.05 -7.26
CA VAL A 52 2.73 23.65 -5.85
C VAL A 52 1.71 24.42 -5.00
N SER A 53 1.59 25.73 -5.20
CA SER A 53 0.59 26.54 -4.50
C SER A 53 -0.83 26.06 -4.80
N THR A 54 -1.18 25.85 -6.08
CA THR A 54 -2.52 25.38 -6.47
C THR A 54 -2.83 24.02 -5.85
N ILE A 55 -1.90 23.07 -5.93
CA ILE A 55 -2.04 21.72 -5.35
C ILE A 55 -2.26 21.80 -3.84
N ASN A 56 -1.43 22.57 -3.13
CA ASN A 56 -1.53 22.72 -1.68
C ASN A 56 -2.87 23.35 -1.28
N SER A 57 -3.35 24.35 -2.01
CA SER A 57 -4.66 24.97 -1.78
C SER A 57 -5.79 23.96 -1.96
N THR A 58 -5.79 23.18 -3.05
CA THR A 58 -6.82 22.17 -3.30
C THR A 58 -6.84 21.07 -2.23
N ILE A 59 -5.67 20.56 -1.83
CA ILE A 59 -5.58 19.55 -0.75
C ILE A 59 -6.05 20.15 0.58
N HIS A 60 -5.62 21.37 0.91
CA HIS A 60 -6.01 22.04 2.14
C HIS A 60 -7.53 22.23 2.21
N GLU A 61 -8.16 22.72 1.15
CA GLU A 61 -9.61 22.88 1.06
C GLU A 61 -10.34 21.54 1.23
N ALA A 62 -9.87 20.47 0.57
CA ALA A 62 -10.43 19.13 0.75
C ALA A 62 -10.30 18.65 2.20
N CYS A 63 -9.14 18.83 2.83
CA CYS A 63 -8.88 18.47 4.23
C CYS A 63 -9.76 19.27 5.22
N LEU A 64 -10.10 20.53 4.92
CA LEU A 64 -10.95 21.38 5.75
C LEU A 64 -12.41 20.90 5.79
N LYS A 65 -12.89 20.22 4.74
CA LYS A 65 -14.26 19.67 4.68
C LYS A 65 -14.53 18.62 5.76
N GLY A 66 -13.48 17.95 6.25
CA GLY A 66 -13.62 16.94 7.29
C GLY A 66 -14.59 15.83 6.87
N PRO A 67 -15.55 15.41 7.73
CA PRO A 67 -16.52 14.38 7.40
C PRO A 67 -17.34 14.63 6.12
N ALA A 68 -17.60 15.89 5.76
CA ALA A 68 -18.35 16.23 4.55
C ALA A 68 -17.58 15.92 3.25
N LEU A 69 -16.27 15.62 3.34
CA LEU A 69 -15.47 15.23 2.18
C LEU A 69 -16.01 13.98 1.47
N VAL A 70 -16.69 13.09 2.20
CA VAL A 70 -17.25 11.86 1.63
C VAL A 70 -18.28 12.13 0.54
N ASP A 71 -18.99 13.27 0.62
CA ASP A 71 -20.01 13.71 -0.33
C ASP A 71 -19.41 14.40 -1.56
N HIS A 72 -18.09 14.61 -1.59
CA HIS A 72 -17.35 15.18 -2.71
C HIS A 72 -16.57 14.07 -3.44
N ASP A 73 -17.32 13.22 -4.13
CA ASP A 73 -16.80 12.11 -4.92
C ASP A 73 -16.49 12.51 -6.38
N GLU A 74 -16.12 11.53 -7.20
CA GLU A 74 -15.82 11.66 -8.62
C GLU A 74 -16.96 12.23 -9.47
N GLU A 75 -18.21 12.19 -9.01
CA GLU A 75 -19.35 12.80 -9.72
C GLU A 75 -19.44 14.31 -9.45
N THR A 76 -18.73 14.80 -8.43
CA THR A 76 -18.62 16.23 -8.14
C THR A 76 -17.37 16.83 -8.79
N SER A 77 -17.49 18.05 -9.35
CA SER A 77 -16.36 18.77 -9.91
C SER A 77 -15.18 18.91 -8.93
N SER A 78 -15.48 19.13 -7.64
CA SER A 78 -14.44 19.24 -6.61
C SER A 78 -13.74 17.91 -6.30
N GLY A 79 -14.47 16.78 -6.35
CA GLY A 79 -13.89 15.47 -6.09
C GLY A 79 -13.08 14.98 -7.28
N GLU A 80 -13.55 15.20 -8.51
CA GLU A 80 -12.79 14.93 -9.74
C GLU A 80 -11.45 15.69 -9.74
N VAL A 81 -11.47 17.00 -9.43
CA VAL A 81 -10.25 17.81 -9.30
C VAL A 81 -9.31 17.25 -8.24
N LEU A 82 -9.85 16.87 -7.06
CA LEU A 82 -9.05 16.28 -5.98
C LEU A 82 -8.39 14.98 -6.42
N ILE A 83 -9.09 14.10 -7.12
CA ILE A 83 -8.54 12.82 -7.62
C ILE A 83 -7.36 13.07 -8.56
N PHE A 84 -7.51 13.99 -9.53
CA PHE A 84 -6.42 14.34 -10.45
C PHE A 84 -5.22 14.96 -9.71
N VAL A 85 -5.46 15.81 -8.72
CA VAL A 85 -4.40 16.38 -7.87
C VAL A 85 -3.69 15.30 -7.05
N LEU A 86 -4.42 14.31 -6.54
CA LEU A 86 -3.81 13.19 -5.80
C LEU A 86 -3.02 12.26 -6.71
N LEU A 87 -3.49 11.99 -7.92
CA LEU A 87 -2.73 11.24 -8.94
C LEU A 87 -1.43 11.97 -9.28
N LEU A 88 -1.48 13.30 -9.45
CA LEU A 88 -0.29 14.11 -9.68
C LEU A 88 0.70 14.02 -8.51
N ASN A 89 0.20 14.04 -7.27
CA ASN A 89 1.03 13.82 -6.08
C ASN A 89 1.66 12.42 -6.08
N PHE A 90 0.90 11.38 -6.40
CA PHE A 90 1.43 10.02 -6.50
C PHE A 90 2.58 9.92 -7.50
N PHE A 91 2.38 10.40 -8.74
CA PHE A 91 3.41 10.34 -9.76
C PHE A 91 4.60 11.27 -9.45
N SER A 92 4.36 12.39 -8.77
CA SER A 92 5.43 13.24 -8.23
C SER A 92 6.29 12.44 -7.24
N LEU A 93 5.68 11.89 -6.17
CA LEU A 93 6.36 11.05 -5.17
C LEU A 93 7.15 9.93 -5.84
N ARG A 94 6.52 9.19 -6.76
CA ARG A 94 7.17 8.09 -7.48
C ARG A 94 8.36 8.56 -8.29
N SER A 95 8.33 9.75 -8.89
CA SER A 95 9.43 10.28 -9.71
C SER A 95 10.59 10.89 -8.92
N LEU A 96 10.37 11.33 -7.67
CA LEU A 96 11.36 12.08 -6.88
C LEU A 96 12.71 11.37 -6.77
N HIS A 97 12.72 10.06 -6.55
CA HIS A 97 13.97 9.30 -6.39
C HIS A 97 14.86 9.30 -7.65
N THR A 98 14.27 9.38 -8.83
CA THR A 98 14.99 9.44 -10.11
C THR A 98 15.35 10.87 -10.48
N VAL A 99 14.44 11.81 -10.22
CA VAL A 99 14.59 13.22 -10.60
C VAL A 99 15.54 13.97 -9.66
N LEU A 100 15.54 13.61 -8.38
CA LEU A 100 16.28 14.24 -7.28
C LEU A 100 17.00 13.20 -6.40
N PRO A 101 17.92 12.40 -6.97
CA PRO A 101 18.59 11.34 -6.24
C PRO A 101 19.43 11.92 -5.09
N GLY A 102 19.20 11.44 -3.87
CA GLY A 102 19.94 11.82 -2.67
C GLY A 102 19.67 13.23 -2.13
N ILE A 103 18.75 13.98 -2.75
CA ILE A 103 18.39 15.34 -2.31
C ILE A 103 17.17 15.31 -1.37
N VAL A 104 16.24 14.38 -1.61
CA VAL A 104 15.00 14.30 -0.85
C VAL A 104 15.23 13.53 0.44
N ASP A 105 15.12 14.23 1.57
CA ASP A 105 14.94 13.59 2.87
C ASP A 105 13.45 13.34 3.12
N TRP A 106 13.06 12.07 3.04
CA TRP A 106 11.66 11.62 3.09
C TRP A 106 11.03 11.80 4.46
N LYS A 107 11.83 12.05 5.51
CA LYS A 107 11.33 12.34 6.85
C LYS A 107 10.60 13.67 6.91
N ASN A 108 10.93 14.62 6.04
CA ASN A 108 10.28 15.94 5.98
C ASN A 108 8.82 15.90 5.49
N PHE A 109 8.31 14.73 5.10
CA PHE A 109 6.91 14.51 4.78
C PHE A 109 6.08 14.18 6.05
N PHE A 110 6.76 13.79 7.13
CA PHE A 110 6.22 13.89 8.49
C PHE A 110 6.37 15.35 8.94
N ASP A 111 5.39 15.85 9.69
CA ASP A 111 5.29 17.26 10.07
C ASP A 111 6.63 17.81 10.60
N PRO A 112 7.27 18.79 9.93
CA PRO A 112 8.62 19.22 10.30
C PRO A 112 8.58 20.10 11.55
N PRO A 113 9.41 19.81 12.58
CA PRO A 113 9.71 20.81 13.60
C PRO A 113 10.58 21.90 12.95
N ASP A 114 10.10 23.14 13.03
CA ASP A 114 10.70 24.37 12.50
C ASP A 114 10.72 24.58 10.97
N ARG A 115 10.04 25.67 10.56
CA ARG A 115 9.72 26.08 9.19
C ARG A 115 10.92 26.69 8.43
N LEU A 116 12.01 25.97 8.29
CA LEU A 116 13.08 26.35 7.35
C LEU A 116 13.08 25.41 6.14
N GLN A 117 12.02 25.51 5.32
CA GLN A 117 11.97 24.81 4.03
C GLN A 117 12.89 25.52 3.03
N GLN A 118 13.99 24.88 2.66
CA GLN A 118 14.94 25.45 1.69
C GLN A 118 14.46 25.35 0.23
N ILE A 119 13.51 24.47 -0.11
CA ILE A 119 13.00 24.30 -1.49
C ILE A 119 11.51 23.91 -1.51
N SER A 120 10.71 24.65 -2.30
CA SER A 120 9.29 24.33 -2.56
C SER A 120 9.18 23.38 -3.74
N PHE A 121 8.56 22.21 -3.53
CA PHE A 121 8.28 21.22 -4.56
C PHE A 121 6.95 20.50 -4.30
N ILE A 122 6.40 19.83 -5.31
CA ILE A 122 5.12 19.10 -5.19
C ILE A 122 5.28 17.96 -4.19
N ARG A 123 4.59 18.09 -3.05
CA ARG A 123 4.52 17.08 -2.00
C ARG A 123 3.17 17.16 -1.30
N ILE A 124 2.81 16.06 -0.66
CA ILE A 124 1.66 15.95 0.24
C ILE A 124 2.15 15.41 1.58
N PHE A 125 1.70 16.01 2.68
CA PHE A 125 2.11 15.57 4.01
C PHE A 125 1.36 14.31 4.44
N CYS A 126 2.00 13.52 5.31
CA CYS A 126 1.40 12.28 5.82
C CYS A 126 0.07 12.54 6.56
N HIS A 127 -0.07 13.65 7.30
CA HIS A 127 -1.32 13.96 8.01
C HIS A 127 -2.46 14.29 7.05
N ASP A 128 -2.19 14.99 5.95
CA ASP A 128 -3.18 15.27 4.91
C ASP A 128 -3.63 13.97 4.25
N LEU A 129 -2.70 13.07 3.90
CA LEU A 129 -3.02 11.75 3.39
C LEU A 129 -3.89 10.95 4.37
N CYS A 130 -3.59 10.98 5.66
CA CYS A 130 -4.40 10.31 6.68
C CYS A 130 -5.81 10.93 6.80
N ARG A 131 -5.96 12.26 6.69
CA ARG A 131 -7.28 12.92 6.69
C ARG A 131 -8.10 12.52 5.46
N LEU A 132 -7.48 12.53 4.28
CA LEU A 132 -8.11 12.10 3.03
C LEU A 132 -8.49 10.62 3.08
N LEU A 133 -7.63 9.77 3.64
CA LEU A 133 -7.93 8.35 3.87
C LEU A 133 -9.08 8.16 4.85
N HIS A 134 -9.18 8.99 5.88
CA HIS A 134 -10.23 8.85 6.88
C HIS A 134 -11.60 9.29 6.32
N PHE A 135 -11.67 10.48 5.70
CA PHE A 135 -12.94 11.11 5.30
C PHE A 135 -13.30 11.05 3.81
N GLY A 136 -12.36 10.68 2.93
CA GLY A 136 -12.59 10.75 1.48
C GLY A 136 -13.60 9.74 0.94
N SER A 137 -14.05 9.97 -0.30
CA SER A 137 -14.80 8.96 -1.07
C SER A 137 -13.93 7.72 -1.38
N PRO A 138 -14.51 6.59 -1.83
CA PRO A 138 -13.75 5.38 -2.15
C PRO A 138 -12.56 5.62 -3.07
N LEU A 139 -12.72 6.45 -4.10
CA LEU A 139 -11.65 6.74 -5.06
C LEU A 139 -10.56 7.64 -4.47
N VAL A 140 -10.93 8.62 -3.65
CA VAL A 140 -9.98 9.44 -2.88
C VAL A 140 -9.17 8.55 -1.93
N LYS A 141 -9.81 7.64 -1.19
CA LYS A 141 -9.13 6.66 -0.32
C LYS A 141 -8.16 5.79 -1.11
N LEU A 142 -8.55 5.33 -2.30
CA LEU A 142 -7.70 4.54 -3.19
C LEU A 142 -6.41 5.27 -3.53
N VAL A 143 -6.49 6.46 -4.11
CA VAL A 143 -5.29 7.21 -4.54
C VAL A 143 -4.46 7.65 -3.33
N ALA A 144 -5.10 8.13 -2.26
CA ALA A 144 -4.40 8.52 -1.03
C ALA A 144 -3.64 7.34 -0.39
N SER A 145 -4.21 6.11 -0.42
CA SER A 145 -3.54 4.92 0.11
C SER A 145 -2.28 4.56 -0.67
N TYR A 146 -2.28 4.76 -2.00
CA TYR A 146 -1.10 4.55 -2.84
C TYR A 146 -0.01 5.61 -2.59
N CYS A 147 -0.40 6.87 -2.42
CA CYS A 147 0.53 7.93 -2.02
C CYS A 147 1.20 7.60 -0.69
N LEU A 148 0.41 7.15 0.30
CA LEU A 148 0.94 6.80 1.62
C LEU A 148 1.87 5.58 1.57
N LEU A 149 1.50 4.55 0.80
CA LEU A 149 2.34 3.37 0.60
C LEU A 149 3.67 3.72 -0.08
N GLU A 150 3.64 4.55 -1.13
CA GLU A 150 4.87 5.02 -1.77
C GLU A 150 5.73 5.77 -0.74
N LEU A 151 5.16 6.70 0.02
CA LEU A 151 5.87 7.48 1.02
C LEU A 151 6.55 6.57 2.07
N PHE A 152 5.81 5.63 2.65
CA PHE A 152 6.36 4.76 3.70
C PHE A 152 7.37 3.75 3.17
N THR A 153 7.21 3.30 1.92
CA THR A 153 8.22 2.50 1.24
C THR A 153 9.53 3.27 1.17
N ARG A 154 9.49 4.54 0.75
CA ARG A 154 10.70 5.37 0.64
C ARG A 154 11.35 5.70 1.98
N ILE A 155 10.54 5.96 3.00
CA ILE A 155 11.04 6.19 4.35
C ILE A 155 11.71 4.93 4.90
N SER A 156 11.07 3.76 4.72
CA SER A 156 11.64 2.47 5.14
C SER A 156 12.94 2.16 4.40
N ASP A 157 12.98 2.38 3.08
CA ASP A 157 14.19 2.22 2.27
C ASP A 157 15.32 3.15 2.71
N GLN A 158 15.04 4.44 2.95
CA GLN A 158 16.02 5.41 3.45
C GLN A 158 16.57 4.95 4.80
N ARG A 159 15.70 4.62 5.76
CA ARG A 159 16.08 4.16 7.09
C ARG A 159 16.94 2.89 7.03
N ASN A 160 16.57 1.92 6.21
CA ASN A 160 17.35 0.68 6.05
C ASN A 160 18.75 0.93 5.47
N ARG A 161 18.93 1.97 4.64
CA ARG A 161 20.21 2.31 4.01
C ARG A 161 21.09 3.20 4.88
N THR A 162 20.51 4.20 5.54
CA THR A 162 21.26 5.21 6.30
C THR A 162 21.38 4.88 7.78
N GLY A 163 20.52 3.98 8.29
CA GLY A 163 20.40 3.68 9.72
C GLY A 163 19.82 4.83 10.54
N GLU A 164 19.39 5.92 9.89
CA GLU A 164 18.93 7.11 10.59
C GLU A 164 17.51 6.93 11.14
N GLU A 165 17.29 7.48 12.33
CA GLU A 165 16.01 7.41 13.04
C GLU A 165 14.93 8.33 12.43
N LEU A 166 13.67 7.92 12.56
CA LEU A 166 12.53 8.75 12.15
C LEU A 166 12.32 9.86 13.18
N VAL A 167 12.23 11.10 12.72
CA VAL A 167 11.95 12.26 13.56
C VAL A 167 10.44 12.54 13.50
N CYS A 168 9.64 11.87 14.33
CA CYS A 168 8.23 12.20 14.55
C CYS A 168 7.82 11.92 16.00
N THR A 169 6.81 12.63 16.50
CA THR A 169 6.28 12.35 17.85
C THR A 169 5.55 11.00 17.87
N MET A 170 5.57 10.33 19.02
CA MET A 170 4.85 9.06 19.17
C MET A 170 3.34 9.25 19.00
N ASP A 171 2.77 10.35 19.51
CA ASP A 171 1.34 10.66 19.39
C ASP A 171 0.91 10.84 17.93
N TYR A 172 1.77 11.46 17.11
CA TYR A 172 1.55 11.56 15.68
C TYR A 172 1.51 10.18 15.02
N LEU A 173 2.49 9.32 15.33
CA LEU A 173 2.54 7.97 14.77
C LEU A 173 1.35 7.12 15.21
N MET A 174 0.92 7.22 16.47
CA MET A 174 -0.29 6.55 16.96
C MET A 174 -1.54 7.00 16.21
N SER A 175 -1.64 8.29 15.87
CA SER A 175 -2.76 8.82 15.08
C SER A 175 -2.76 8.27 13.66
N VAL A 176 -1.59 8.15 13.05
CA VAL A 176 -1.42 7.51 11.73
C VAL A 176 -1.81 6.04 11.78
N MET A 177 -1.32 5.30 12.79
CA MET A 177 -1.64 3.88 12.99
C MET A 177 -3.15 3.66 13.15
N ALA A 178 -3.84 4.49 13.94
CA ALA A 178 -5.28 4.37 14.14
C ALA A 178 -6.09 4.49 12.83
N VAL A 179 -5.68 5.38 11.92
CA VAL A 179 -6.30 5.51 10.59
C VAL A 179 -6.06 4.25 9.75
N LEU A 180 -4.84 3.72 9.76
CA LEU A 180 -4.48 2.52 9.01
C LEU A 180 -5.20 1.27 9.54
N GLU A 181 -5.25 1.11 10.85
CA GLU A 181 -5.94 0.03 11.56
C GLU A 181 -7.43 0.00 11.20
N GLY A 182 -8.08 1.17 11.18
CA GLY A 182 -9.48 1.30 10.81
C GLY A 182 -9.80 0.94 9.34
N LEU A 183 -8.78 0.90 8.47
CA LEU A 183 -8.94 0.60 7.04
C LEU A 183 -8.46 -0.80 6.64
N ILE A 184 -7.93 -1.60 7.56
CA ILE A 184 -7.51 -2.99 7.28
C ILE A 184 -8.65 -3.88 6.78
N PHE A 185 -9.87 -3.59 7.23
CA PHE A 185 -11.07 -4.32 6.84
C PHE A 185 -11.95 -3.52 5.88
N TYR A 186 -11.39 -2.51 5.20
CA TYR A 186 -12.13 -1.72 4.22
C TYR A 186 -12.52 -2.57 3.00
N SER A 187 -13.67 -2.29 2.40
CA SER A 187 -14.26 -3.12 1.34
C SER A 187 -13.43 -3.18 0.06
N ASP A 188 -12.70 -2.10 -0.29
CA ASP A 188 -11.72 -2.14 -1.38
C ASP A 188 -10.41 -2.80 -0.88
N LEU A 189 -10.16 -4.02 -1.36
CA LEU A 189 -8.95 -4.80 -1.04
C LEU A 189 -7.66 -4.02 -1.32
N ARG A 190 -7.62 -3.16 -2.34
CA ARG A 190 -6.40 -2.40 -2.68
C ARG A 190 -6.09 -1.37 -1.59
N VAL A 191 -7.11 -0.66 -1.12
CA VAL A 191 -6.98 0.28 0.02
C VAL A 191 -6.57 -0.49 1.27
N ALA A 192 -7.26 -1.58 1.57
CA ALA A 192 -6.99 -2.40 2.74
C ALA A 192 -5.55 -2.96 2.72
N MET A 193 -5.08 -3.48 1.58
CA MET A 193 -3.70 -3.95 1.39
C MET A 193 -2.68 -2.84 1.58
N ASN A 194 -2.89 -1.68 0.94
CA ASN A 194 -2.00 -0.54 1.09
C ASN A 194 -1.90 -0.12 2.57
N CYS A 195 -3.03 -0.08 3.28
CA CYS A 195 -3.07 0.26 4.70
C CYS A 195 -2.38 -0.80 5.58
N GLY A 196 -2.64 -2.09 5.33
CA GLY A 196 -2.00 -3.20 6.05
C GLY A 196 -0.49 -3.23 5.85
N LEU A 197 0.00 -2.94 4.65
CA LEU A 197 1.43 -2.80 4.35
C LEU A 197 2.04 -1.58 5.04
N CYS A 198 1.37 -0.43 5.01
CA CYS A 198 1.82 0.78 5.72
C CYS A 198 1.92 0.53 7.22
N LEU A 199 0.91 -0.10 7.82
CA LEU A 199 0.91 -0.45 9.24
C LEU A 199 2.04 -1.42 9.56
N SER A 200 2.25 -2.42 8.70
CA SER A 200 3.37 -3.37 8.83
C SER A 200 4.73 -2.69 8.79
N MET A 201 4.92 -1.68 7.93
CA MET A 201 6.16 -0.90 7.91
C MET A 201 6.37 -0.16 9.23
N ILE A 202 5.33 0.53 9.74
CA ILE A 202 5.41 1.23 11.03
C ILE A 202 5.72 0.27 12.17
N LEU A 203 5.02 -0.87 12.25
CA LEU A 203 5.24 -1.86 13.30
C LEU A 203 6.66 -2.45 13.25
N GLY A 204 7.24 -2.58 12.06
CA GLY A 204 8.63 -3.01 11.86
C GLY A 204 9.68 -1.91 12.11
N TRP A 205 9.28 -0.67 12.37
CA TRP A 205 10.24 0.39 12.71
C TRP A 205 10.66 0.27 14.18
N GLU A 206 11.93 -0.06 14.41
CA GLU A 206 12.58 0.10 15.71
C GLU A 206 12.81 1.59 15.99
N LEU A 207 11.93 2.20 16.78
CA LEU A 207 12.00 3.62 17.14
C LEU A 207 12.66 3.82 18.53
N PRO A 208 13.47 4.87 18.73
CA PRO A 208 13.98 5.24 20.05
C PRO A 208 12.82 5.60 20.99
N GLY A 209 12.81 5.06 22.21
CA GLY A 209 11.66 5.14 23.12
C GLY A 209 10.59 4.06 22.92
N MET A 210 10.71 3.26 21.84
CA MET A 210 10.03 1.97 21.66
C MET A 210 10.83 0.81 22.30
N GLN A 211 11.89 1.13 23.06
CA GLN A 211 12.59 0.21 23.94
C GLN A 211 11.66 -0.19 25.08
N GLY A 212 10.97 -1.30 24.87
CA GLY A 212 10.18 -1.98 25.87
C GLY A 212 8.69 -1.76 25.68
N THR A 213 8.07 -2.73 25.01
CA THR A 213 6.69 -3.20 25.25
C THR A 213 5.54 -2.23 24.94
N ILE A 214 5.52 -0.98 25.39
CA ILE A 214 4.28 -0.22 25.62
C ILE A 214 3.39 -0.06 24.38
N VAL A 215 3.95 0.25 23.20
CA VAL A 215 3.14 0.48 21.99
C VAL A 215 2.53 -0.82 21.47
N ILE A 216 3.35 -1.85 21.28
CA ILE A 216 2.90 -3.14 20.74
C ILE A 216 2.10 -3.94 21.78
N THR A 217 2.42 -3.79 23.06
CA THR A 217 1.80 -4.51 24.17
C THR A 217 0.49 -3.88 24.62
N ARG A 218 0.23 -2.60 24.28
CA ARG A 218 -1.08 -1.93 24.46
C ARG A 218 -1.89 -1.77 23.16
N ASN A 219 -1.36 -2.18 22.01
CA ASN A 219 -2.09 -2.09 20.75
C ASN A 219 -3.18 -3.18 20.68
N HIS A 220 -4.33 -2.89 21.30
CA HIS A 220 -5.52 -3.72 21.27
C HIS A 220 -6.03 -3.95 19.85
N TRP A 221 -5.79 -3.02 18.92
CA TRP A 221 -6.18 -3.16 17.51
C TRP A 221 -5.37 -4.24 16.81
N SER A 222 -4.05 -4.24 16.97
CA SER A 222 -3.19 -5.30 16.43
C SER A 222 -3.62 -6.69 16.90
N ARG A 223 -3.98 -6.82 18.19
CA ARG A 223 -4.53 -8.07 18.73
C ARG A 223 -5.85 -8.44 18.07
N MET A 224 -6.80 -7.52 18.01
CA MET A 224 -8.10 -7.74 17.38
C MET A 224 -7.95 -8.15 15.91
N ILE A 225 -7.06 -7.50 15.15
CA ILE A 225 -6.79 -7.82 13.74
C ILE A 225 -6.32 -9.27 13.59
N VAL A 226 -5.41 -9.72 14.47
CA VAL A 226 -4.86 -11.07 14.42
C VAL A 226 -5.88 -12.11 14.93
N GLU A 227 -6.69 -11.78 15.94
CA GLU A 227 -7.78 -12.64 16.42
C GLU A 227 -8.84 -12.87 15.33
N GLU A 228 -9.27 -11.81 14.64
CA GLU A 228 -10.20 -11.91 13.52
C GLU A 228 -9.59 -12.69 12.33
N LEU A 229 -8.30 -12.48 12.04
CA LEU A 229 -7.58 -13.27 11.05
C LEU A 229 -7.61 -14.76 11.40
N ALA A 230 -7.19 -15.10 12.62
CA ALA A 230 -7.14 -16.47 13.12
C ALA A 230 -8.52 -17.14 13.08
N MET A 231 -9.57 -16.43 13.52
CA MET A 231 -10.94 -16.92 13.47
C MET A 231 -11.42 -17.14 12.02
N SER A 232 -11.14 -16.19 11.13
CA SER A 232 -11.54 -16.27 9.71
C SER A 232 -10.90 -17.44 8.96
N LEU A 233 -9.68 -17.84 9.34
CA LEU A 233 -8.97 -18.95 8.73
C LEU A 233 -9.26 -20.29 9.41
N ALA A 234 -9.37 -20.32 10.75
CA ALA A 234 -9.53 -21.56 11.52
C ALA A 234 -10.98 -22.03 11.59
N VAL A 235 -11.95 -21.11 11.64
CA VAL A 235 -13.38 -21.43 11.74
C VAL A 235 -14.20 -20.45 10.88
N PRO A 236 -14.13 -20.55 9.54
CA PRO A 236 -14.75 -19.58 8.63
C PRO A 236 -16.26 -19.38 8.84
N CYS A 237 -16.97 -20.40 9.36
CA CYS A 237 -18.41 -20.32 9.65
C CYS A 237 -18.77 -19.44 10.85
N LEU A 238 -17.82 -19.14 11.74
CA LEU A 238 -17.99 -18.26 12.90
C LEU A 238 -17.43 -16.86 12.66
N ALA A 239 -16.70 -16.65 11.57
CA ALA A 239 -16.10 -15.37 11.23
C ALA A 239 -17.16 -14.28 11.03
N SER A 240 -16.80 -13.06 11.42
CA SER A 240 -17.68 -11.90 11.22
C SER A 240 -17.98 -11.69 9.74
N LYS A 241 -19.28 -11.62 9.40
CA LYS A 241 -19.73 -11.27 8.05
C LYS A 241 -19.39 -9.82 7.68
N SER A 242 -19.08 -8.98 8.68
CA SER A 242 -18.70 -7.57 8.49
C SER A 242 -17.27 -7.42 7.97
N PHE A 243 -16.40 -8.40 8.23
CA PHE A 243 -15.03 -8.44 7.73
C PHE A 243 -14.97 -9.40 6.54
N ILE A 244 -15.41 -8.93 5.39
CA ILE A 244 -15.50 -9.73 4.16
C ILE A 244 -14.10 -10.28 3.84
N ASN A 245 -13.78 -11.55 4.11
CA ASN A 245 -12.68 -12.38 3.55
C ASN A 245 -11.30 -11.74 3.19
N LEU A 246 -10.95 -10.58 3.74
CA LEU A 246 -9.71 -9.85 3.46
C LEU A 246 -8.64 -10.27 4.47
N HIS A 247 -8.22 -11.54 4.40
CA HIS A 247 -7.16 -12.08 5.24
C HIS A 247 -5.79 -11.50 4.86
N LYS A 248 -5.60 -11.10 3.59
CA LYS A 248 -4.29 -10.67 3.07
C LYS A 248 -3.69 -9.45 3.81
N PRO A 249 -4.41 -8.34 4.02
CA PRO A 249 -3.88 -7.21 4.79
C PRO A 249 -3.52 -7.59 6.22
N ALA A 250 -4.41 -8.34 6.90
CA ALA A 250 -4.21 -8.77 8.28
C ALA A 250 -3.02 -9.74 8.43
N ILE A 251 -2.77 -10.60 7.43
CA ILE A 251 -1.61 -11.48 7.40
C ILE A 251 -0.31 -10.68 7.40
N HIS A 252 -0.21 -9.59 6.64
CA HIS A 252 1.00 -8.75 6.65
C HIS A 252 1.29 -8.20 8.05
N VAL A 253 0.24 -7.78 8.76
CA VAL A 253 0.35 -7.32 10.16
C VAL A 253 0.81 -8.46 11.07
N ALA A 254 0.16 -9.62 11.01
CA ALA A 254 0.51 -10.80 11.82
C ALA A 254 1.97 -11.25 11.58
N VAL A 255 2.38 -11.36 10.31
CA VAL A 255 3.74 -11.72 9.91
C VAL A 255 4.76 -10.73 10.43
N THR A 256 4.45 -9.43 10.41
CA THR A 256 5.34 -8.40 10.94
C THR A 256 5.50 -8.55 12.45
N LEU A 257 4.40 -8.75 13.19
CA LEU A 257 4.43 -8.96 14.64
C LEU A 257 5.23 -10.21 15.04
N LEU A 258 5.13 -11.30 14.26
CA LEU A 258 5.91 -12.53 14.44
C LEU A 258 7.40 -12.33 14.18
N LYS A 259 7.78 -11.37 13.33
CA LYS A 259 9.18 -11.07 12.99
C LYS A 259 9.86 -10.09 13.95
N LEU A 260 9.12 -9.53 14.91
CA LEU A 260 9.71 -8.62 15.89
C LEU A 260 10.74 -9.34 16.78
N PRO A 261 11.81 -8.64 17.24
CA PRO A 261 12.79 -9.24 18.14
C PRO A 261 12.18 -9.83 19.42
N LYS A 262 11.08 -9.24 19.91
CA LYS A 262 10.23 -9.79 20.95
C LYS A 262 8.79 -9.89 20.43
N VAL A 263 8.38 -11.10 20.06
CA VAL A 263 6.99 -11.40 19.65
C VAL A 263 6.03 -11.10 20.82
N PRO A 264 4.87 -10.45 20.58
CA PRO A 264 3.90 -10.18 21.62
C PRO A 264 3.38 -11.46 22.29
N GLU A 265 3.39 -11.52 23.62
CA GLU A 265 3.07 -12.74 24.37
C GLU A 265 1.65 -13.28 24.08
N TRP A 266 0.69 -12.38 23.85
CA TRP A 266 -0.68 -12.75 23.51
C TRP A 266 -0.80 -13.49 22.16
N MET A 267 0.18 -13.39 21.25
CA MET A 267 0.15 -14.09 19.97
C MET A 267 0.07 -15.61 20.16
N ARG A 268 0.70 -16.17 21.21
CA ARG A 268 0.63 -17.61 21.53
C ARG A 268 -0.76 -18.07 21.95
N SER A 269 -1.57 -17.16 22.51
CA SER A 269 -2.97 -17.48 22.84
C SER A 269 -3.89 -17.41 21.63
N VAL A 270 -3.50 -16.69 20.57
CA VAL A 270 -4.29 -16.57 19.34
C VAL A 270 -3.94 -17.69 18.36
N PHE A 271 -2.66 -17.91 18.10
CA PHE A 271 -2.15 -19.03 17.31
C PHE A 271 -1.76 -20.20 18.21
N ASP A 272 -2.75 -20.74 18.92
CA ASP A 272 -2.58 -21.97 19.69
C ASP A 272 -2.63 -23.22 18.77
N ASP A 273 -2.38 -24.40 19.35
CA ASP A 273 -2.35 -25.65 18.58
C ASP A 273 -3.67 -25.93 17.85
N SER A 274 -4.80 -25.62 18.50
CA SER A 274 -6.13 -25.87 17.97
C SER A 274 -6.43 -24.95 16.79
N CYS A 275 -6.10 -23.67 16.94
CA CYS A 275 -6.22 -22.65 15.91
C CYS A 275 -5.38 -23.01 14.69
N ILE A 276 -4.06 -23.26 14.86
CA ILE A 276 -3.17 -23.59 13.74
C ILE A 276 -3.64 -24.85 13.01
N SER A 277 -4.04 -25.89 13.75
CA SER A 277 -4.56 -27.12 13.15
C SER A 277 -5.86 -26.86 12.40
N GLY A 278 -6.77 -26.04 12.95
CA GLY A 278 -7.99 -25.61 12.28
C GLY A 278 -7.71 -24.83 11.00
N ILE A 279 -6.73 -23.92 10.99
CA ILE A 279 -6.31 -23.20 9.79
C ILE A 279 -5.86 -24.19 8.72
N ILE A 280 -4.97 -25.13 9.06
CA ILE A 280 -4.45 -26.13 8.11
C ILE A 280 -5.59 -27.00 7.55
N GLN A 281 -6.55 -27.41 8.38
CA GLN A 281 -7.67 -28.25 7.98
C GLN A 281 -8.68 -27.55 7.05
N ASN A 282 -8.81 -26.23 7.14
CA ASN A 282 -9.72 -25.45 6.28
C ASN A 282 -9.07 -24.97 4.97
N LEU A 283 -7.77 -25.19 4.81
CA LEU A 283 -7.05 -24.86 3.58
C LEU A 283 -7.01 -26.04 2.62
N ALA A 284 -7.02 -25.73 1.34
CA ALA A 284 -6.90 -26.67 0.23
C ALA A 284 -5.81 -26.20 -0.73
N ALA A 285 -5.22 -27.13 -1.49
CA ALA A 285 -4.14 -26.82 -2.42
C ALA A 285 -4.48 -25.71 -3.44
N ASN A 286 -5.76 -25.60 -3.80
CA ASN A 286 -6.27 -24.64 -4.78
C ASN A 286 -6.65 -23.26 -4.19
N ASN A 287 -6.70 -23.11 -2.86
CA ASN A 287 -7.05 -21.85 -2.21
C ASN A 287 -5.87 -21.19 -1.47
N LEU A 288 -4.66 -21.74 -1.63
CA LEU A 288 -3.44 -21.18 -1.08
C LEU A 288 -3.02 -19.90 -1.81
N SER A 289 -2.68 -18.88 -1.03
CA SER A 289 -2.12 -17.61 -1.49
C SER A 289 -0.69 -17.42 -0.99
N THR A 290 0.07 -16.55 -1.65
CA THR A 290 1.42 -16.16 -1.20
C THR A 290 1.40 -15.68 0.25
N GLU A 291 0.38 -14.91 0.63
CA GLU A 291 0.22 -14.41 2.00
C GLU A 291 0.04 -15.55 3.01
N ILE A 292 -0.74 -16.58 2.72
CA ILE A 292 -0.90 -17.72 3.63
C ILE A 292 0.43 -18.46 3.84
N VAL A 293 1.21 -18.66 2.77
CA VAL A 293 2.54 -19.28 2.89
C VAL A 293 3.50 -18.39 3.70
N LEU A 294 3.42 -17.06 3.52
CA LEU A 294 4.16 -16.09 4.34
C LEU A 294 3.81 -16.22 5.83
N LEU A 295 2.54 -16.40 6.17
CA LEU A 295 2.09 -16.62 7.54
C LEU A 295 2.69 -17.90 8.12
N PHE A 296 2.57 -19.04 7.42
CA PHE A 296 3.13 -20.30 7.91
C PHE A 296 4.64 -20.23 8.09
N ARG A 297 5.36 -19.58 7.18
CA ARG A 297 6.82 -19.39 7.34
C ARG A 297 7.15 -18.54 8.55
N ALA A 298 6.38 -17.48 8.82
CA ALA A 298 6.58 -16.65 10.00
C ALA A 298 6.29 -17.42 11.29
N LEU A 299 5.23 -18.24 11.32
CA LEU A 299 4.91 -19.13 12.44
C LEU A 299 6.01 -20.18 12.67
N LEU A 300 6.56 -20.76 11.60
CA LEU A 300 7.68 -21.70 11.67
C LEU A 300 8.92 -21.04 12.29
N ASN A 301 9.33 -19.89 11.76
CA ASN A 301 10.49 -19.14 12.24
C ASN A 301 10.36 -18.68 13.70
N SER A 302 9.14 -18.53 14.19
CA SER A 302 8.85 -18.08 15.55
C SER A 302 8.59 -19.24 16.53
N GLU A 303 8.79 -20.49 16.07
CA GLU A 303 8.58 -21.73 16.85
C GLU A 303 7.12 -21.94 17.31
N TYR A 304 6.15 -21.51 16.49
CA TYR A 304 4.72 -21.75 16.76
C TYR A 304 4.22 -23.08 16.18
N LEU A 305 4.92 -23.65 15.19
CA LEU A 305 4.50 -24.89 14.54
C LEU A 305 5.12 -26.11 15.22
N LYS A 306 4.28 -27.10 15.55
CA LYS A 306 4.71 -28.43 16.01
C LYS A 306 5.06 -29.35 14.84
N ALA A 307 5.81 -30.42 15.11
CA ALA A 307 6.24 -31.39 14.09
C ALA A 307 5.07 -31.94 13.23
N GLU A 308 3.93 -32.27 13.85
CA GLU A 308 2.73 -32.76 13.15
C GLU A 308 2.11 -31.70 12.22
N GLN A 309 2.08 -30.45 12.68
CA GLN A 309 1.59 -29.32 11.89
C GLN A 309 2.55 -29.00 10.74
N ILE A 310 3.87 -29.03 10.98
CA ILE A 310 4.90 -28.86 9.95
C ILE A 310 4.73 -29.92 8.85
N CYS A 311 4.54 -31.19 9.23
CA CYS A 311 4.28 -32.27 8.28
C CYS A 311 3.01 -32.00 7.45
N SER A 312 1.93 -31.56 8.09
CA SER A 312 0.66 -31.26 7.43
C SER A 312 0.77 -30.08 6.47
N VAL A 313 1.45 -29.00 6.86
CA VAL A 313 1.75 -27.85 5.98
C VAL A 313 2.61 -28.30 4.81
N ASN A 314 3.66 -29.09 5.04
CA ASN A 314 4.52 -29.61 3.97
C ASN A 314 3.72 -30.41 2.93
N GLN A 315 2.80 -31.28 3.36
CA GLN A 315 1.93 -32.03 2.45
C GLN A 315 1.02 -31.09 1.64
N LEU A 316 0.42 -30.10 2.29
CA LEU A 316 -0.44 -29.10 1.65
C LEU A 316 0.32 -28.28 0.59
N LEU A 317 1.52 -27.78 0.92
CA LEU A 317 2.35 -27.01 0.00
C LEU A 317 2.87 -27.86 -1.17
N GLN A 318 3.20 -29.13 -0.94
CA GLN A 318 3.58 -30.06 -2.01
C GLN A 318 2.41 -30.33 -2.96
N ALA A 319 1.19 -30.50 -2.44
CA ALA A 319 0.00 -30.67 -3.26
C ALA A 319 -0.27 -29.43 -4.12
N CYS A 320 -0.17 -28.23 -3.54
CA CYS A 320 -0.29 -26.96 -4.25
C CYS A 320 0.76 -26.82 -5.37
N ARG A 321 2.03 -27.09 -5.06
CA ARG A 321 3.14 -27.07 -6.03
C ARG A 321 2.85 -27.99 -7.22
N LYS A 322 2.42 -29.24 -6.97
CA LYS A 322 2.09 -30.21 -8.04
C LYS A 322 0.96 -29.73 -8.93
N GLN A 323 -0.10 -29.16 -8.33
CA GLN A 323 -1.24 -28.65 -9.09
C GLN A 323 -0.82 -27.52 -10.03
N LYS A 324 -0.05 -26.53 -9.53
CA LYS A 324 0.40 -25.39 -10.34
C LYS A 324 1.30 -25.76 -11.52
N TYR A 325 2.17 -26.75 -11.37
CA TYR A 325 2.95 -27.27 -12.51
C TYR A 325 2.09 -28.00 -13.54
N THR A 326 1.00 -28.64 -13.11
CA THR A 326 0.08 -29.35 -14.00
C THR A 326 -0.79 -28.36 -14.79
N ASP A 327 -1.31 -27.33 -14.12
CA ASP A 327 -2.13 -26.28 -14.74
C ASP A 327 -1.33 -25.46 -15.77
N ASN A 328 -0.08 -25.09 -15.45
CA ASN A 328 0.81 -24.37 -16.38
C ASN A 328 1.18 -25.19 -17.64
N SER A 329 1.15 -26.52 -17.57
CA SER A 329 1.42 -27.38 -18.74
C SER A 329 0.25 -27.46 -19.72
N GLN A 330 -0.96 -27.04 -19.32
CA GLN A 330 -2.16 -27.01 -20.16
C GLN A 330 -2.45 -25.62 -20.76
N ASP A 331 -1.96 -24.54 -20.14
CA ASP A 331 -2.34 -23.16 -20.45
C ASP A 331 -1.43 -22.43 -21.48
N GLU A 332 -0.40 -23.10 -22.03
CA GLU A 332 0.45 -22.53 -23.10
C GLU A 332 -0.30 -22.26 -24.43
N SER A 333 -1.62 -22.48 -24.51
CA SER A 333 -2.39 -22.39 -25.76
C SER A 333 -3.41 -21.25 -25.84
N ALA A 334 -3.53 -20.35 -24.85
CA ALA A 334 -4.60 -19.35 -24.85
C ALA A 334 -4.21 -17.91 -24.47
N LYS A 335 -4.24 -17.04 -25.50
CA LYS A 335 -4.66 -15.62 -25.51
C LYS A 335 -3.67 -14.55 -25.01
N GLU A 336 -2.86 -14.08 -25.96
CA GLU A 336 -2.33 -12.72 -25.95
C GLU A 336 -3.45 -11.72 -26.33
N HIS A 337 -4.23 -11.24 -25.36
CA HIS A 337 -5.10 -10.08 -25.59
C HIS A 337 -4.30 -8.79 -25.43
N LYS A 338 -3.60 -8.37 -26.49
CA LYS A 338 -3.19 -6.97 -26.66
C LYS A 338 -4.44 -6.11 -26.72
N LYS A 339 -4.72 -5.35 -25.65
CA LYS A 339 -5.64 -4.21 -25.70
C LYS A 339 -5.12 -3.25 -26.78
N LYS A 340 -5.84 -3.18 -27.91
CA LYS A 340 -5.67 -2.12 -28.91
C LYS A 340 -6.05 -0.80 -28.24
N ALA A 341 -5.13 0.15 -28.20
CA ALA A 341 -5.44 1.51 -27.81
C ALA A 341 -5.89 2.34 -29.03
N VAL A 342 -6.60 3.41 -28.70
CA VAL A 342 -7.04 4.55 -29.51
C VAL A 342 -8.44 4.42 -30.12
N ALA A 343 -9.43 4.68 -29.27
CA ALA A 343 -10.65 5.41 -29.64
C ALA A 343 -10.49 6.86 -29.16
N ILE A 344 -11.16 7.79 -29.82
CA ILE A 344 -11.09 9.24 -29.59
C ILE A 344 -11.57 9.55 -28.16
N LEU A 345 -10.68 10.10 -27.34
CA LEU A 345 -10.87 10.47 -25.93
C LEU A 345 -11.85 11.65 -25.82
N ASP A 346 -13.06 11.39 -25.33
CA ASP A 346 -14.03 12.45 -25.00
C ASP A 346 -14.58 12.33 -23.56
N ASP A 347 -14.10 11.36 -22.76
CA ASP A 347 -14.51 11.18 -21.36
C ASP A 347 -13.32 11.30 -20.40
N MET A 348 -13.44 12.18 -19.39
CA MET A 348 -12.47 12.36 -18.32
C MET A 348 -12.35 11.13 -17.42
N GLY A 349 -13.43 10.35 -17.31
CA GLY A 349 -13.45 9.07 -16.61
C GLY A 349 -12.38 8.12 -17.14
N GLU A 350 -12.27 7.98 -18.46
CA GLU A 350 -11.28 7.10 -19.10
C GLU A 350 -9.83 7.53 -18.81
N VAL A 351 -9.56 8.84 -18.79
CA VAL A 351 -8.23 9.37 -18.45
C VAL A 351 -7.88 9.04 -17.00
N CYS A 352 -8.84 9.25 -16.08
CA CYS A 352 -8.68 8.93 -14.67
C CYS A 352 -8.41 7.43 -14.45
N GLU A 353 -9.24 6.56 -15.06
CA GLU A 353 -9.08 5.11 -15.00
C GLU A 353 -7.72 4.65 -15.54
N TYR A 354 -7.26 5.24 -16.65
CA TYR A 354 -5.96 4.92 -17.21
C TYR A 354 -4.82 5.28 -16.26
N LEU A 355 -4.87 6.45 -15.62
CA LEU A 355 -3.87 6.87 -14.63
C LEU A 355 -3.91 5.99 -13.37
N ILE A 356 -5.09 5.60 -12.91
CA ILE A 356 -5.25 4.66 -11.78
C ILE A 356 -4.66 3.30 -12.14
N HIS A 357 -4.91 2.81 -13.35
CA HIS A 357 -4.30 1.58 -13.85
C HIS A 357 -2.77 1.68 -13.88
N LEU A 358 -2.20 2.80 -14.34
CA LEU A 358 -0.76 3.04 -14.32
C LEU A 358 -0.18 3.12 -12.89
N MET A 359 -0.94 3.67 -11.95
CA MET A 359 -0.59 3.72 -10.53
C MET A 359 -0.57 2.32 -9.91
N SER A 360 -1.62 1.52 -10.11
CA SER A 360 -1.74 0.19 -9.54
C SER A 360 -0.74 -0.79 -10.16
N SER A 361 -0.61 -0.79 -11.49
CA SER A 361 0.29 -1.66 -12.28
C SER A 361 1.78 -1.41 -12.05
N LYS A 362 2.15 -0.42 -11.23
CA LYS A 362 3.55 -0.14 -10.86
C LYS A 362 3.75 -0.04 -9.36
N SER A 363 2.75 -0.34 -8.53
CA SER A 363 2.93 -0.48 -7.09
C SER A 363 4.07 -1.46 -6.82
N CYS A 364 4.75 -1.40 -5.67
CA CYS A 364 5.93 -2.26 -5.42
C CYS A 364 5.63 -3.77 -5.46
N LEU A 365 4.36 -4.16 -5.55
CA LEU A 365 3.93 -5.54 -5.82
C LEU A 365 3.77 -5.86 -7.32
N ASP A 366 3.81 -4.85 -8.19
CA ASP A 366 3.37 -4.90 -9.58
C ASP A 366 4.42 -4.34 -10.57
N ARG A 367 5.69 -4.15 -10.15
CA ARG A 367 6.80 -3.84 -11.09
C ARG A 367 7.06 -4.95 -12.13
N ASP A 368 6.23 -5.99 -12.14
CA ASP A 368 6.31 -7.21 -12.92
C ASP A 368 4.97 -7.49 -13.64
N SER A 369 4.46 -6.53 -14.41
CA SER A 369 3.20 -6.63 -15.19
C SER A 369 3.30 -7.56 -16.42
N GLY A 370 3.66 -8.81 -16.17
CA GLY A 370 3.67 -9.93 -17.12
C GLY A 370 2.82 -11.12 -16.64
N GLY A 371 1.50 -11.01 -16.76
CA GLY A 371 0.56 -12.15 -16.82
C GLY A 371 0.29 -12.91 -15.51
N LEU A 372 -0.80 -13.68 -15.51
CA LEU A 372 -1.24 -14.60 -14.45
C LEU A 372 -0.13 -15.54 -13.93
N ASN A 373 0.93 -15.76 -14.72
CA ASN A 373 2.07 -16.60 -14.39
C ASN A 373 2.93 -16.09 -13.22
N PHE A 374 2.92 -14.79 -12.89
CA PHE A 374 3.83 -14.25 -11.86
C PHE A 374 3.33 -14.40 -10.42
N GLY A 375 2.01 -14.35 -10.19
CA GLY A 375 1.43 -14.64 -8.87
C GLY A 375 1.76 -16.07 -8.43
N ASP A 376 1.67 -17.00 -9.37
CA ASP A 376 2.05 -18.40 -9.18
C ASP A 376 3.56 -18.55 -8.97
N LYS A 377 4.38 -17.78 -9.68
CA LYS A 377 5.83 -17.75 -9.45
C LYS A 377 6.18 -17.31 -8.04
N ARG A 378 5.61 -16.20 -7.55
CA ARG A 378 5.87 -15.69 -6.19
C ARG A 378 5.38 -16.66 -5.12
N LEU A 379 4.22 -17.28 -5.33
CA LEU A 379 3.74 -18.36 -4.45
C LEU A 379 4.72 -19.52 -4.41
N LEU A 380 5.21 -20.00 -5.56
CA LEU A 380 6.20 -21.08 -5.63
C LEU A 380 7.52 -20.69 -4.96
N GLU A 381 8.02 -19.48 -5.18
CA GLU A 381 9.23 -18.97 -4.51
C GLU A 381 9.07 -18.98 -2.99
N GLU A 382 7.92 -18.56 -2.47
CA GLU A 382 7.61 -18.58 -1.04
C GLU A 382 7.47 -20.01 -0.49
N ILE A 383 6.90 -20.94 -1.27
CA ILE A 383 6.86 -22.37 -0.94
C ILE A 383 8.29 -22.94 -0.80
N GLU A 384 9.19 -22.63 -1.74
CA GLU A 384 10.58 -23.09 -1.64
C GLU A 384 11.30 -22.51 -0.43
N LEU A 385 11.04 -21.26 -0.09
CA LEU A 385 11.60 -20.63 1.12
C LEU A 385 11.07 -21.30 2.40
N PHE A 386 9.80 -21.71 2.43
CA PHE A 386 9.26 -22.49 3.53
C PHE A 386 10.00 -23.83 3.69
N PHE A 387 10.18 -24.58 2.60
CA PHE A 387 10.88 -25.87 2.65
C PHE A 387 12.32 -25.74 3.14
N LYS A 388 13.06 -24.73 2.66
CA LYS A 388 14.43 -24.45 3.15
C LYS A 388 14.46 -24.20 4.65
N THR A 389 13.50 -23.45 5.15
CA THR A 389 13.39 -23.13 6.58
C THR A 389 13.10 -24.40 7.40
N SER A 390 12.14 -25.22 6.96
CA SER A 390 11.74 -26.46 7.62
C SER A 390 12.83 -27.53 7.67
N THR A 391 13.88 -27.43 6.87
CA THR A 391 15.03 -28.37 6.91
C THR A 391 16.13 -27.97 7.89
N VAL A 392 16.10 -26.74 8.41
CA VAL A 392 17.12 -26.19 9.31
C VAL A 392 16.69 -26.27 10.78
N THR A 393 15.38 -26.26 11.03
CA THR A 393 14.71 -26.57 12.31
C THR A 393 14.49 -28.06 12.45
#